data_AF-X1M2M9-F1
#
_entry.id   AF-X1M2M9-F1
#
_cell.length_a   1.000
_cell.length_b   1.000
_cell.length_c   1.000
_cell.angle_alpha   90.00
_cell.angle_beta   90.00
_cell.angle_gamma   90.00
#
_symmetry.space_group_name_H-M   'P 1'
#
loop_
_entity.id
_entity.type
_entity.pdbx_description
1 polymer ?
#
loop_
_entity_poly.entity_id
_entity_poly.type
_entity_poly.pdbx_seq_one_letter_code
_entity_poly.pdbx_strand_id
1 'polypeptide(L)'
;MLTVIILTGIALVFGVLIYFVNKLVPHKVKGVEKTEEIASILPGMNCGACGHPGCFAYAQALTKNADLILKTPCTVVLQDTEGVERLEKALGVTLDASEMSKKALIHCNGNSEVIYNYSGVRTCKGAAQLLSGYKKCPYACLGLGDCLEVCPQGAISIKPENGVAVVDPEKCTGCGLCLAECRYRRGYIVRGHKESPQHKTTSEDMEYGILPKS
;
A
#
# COMPACT_ATOMS: atom_id res chain seq x y z
N MET A 1 -60.72 -3.85 13.13
CA MET A 1 -60.61 -4.40 11.75
C MET A 1 -60.24 -3.34 10.71
N LEU A 2 -60.82 -2.14 10.74
CA LEU A 2 -60.51 -1.06 9.78
C LEU A 2 -59.02 -0.69 9.69
N THR A 3 -58.33 -0.56 10.82
CA THR A 3 -56.90 -0.26 10.89
C THR A 3 -56.04 -1.35 10.25
N VAL A 4 -56.40 -2.62 10.44
CA VAL A 4 -55.70 -3.77 9.85
C VAL A 4 -55.81 -3.71 8.32
N ILE A 5 -57.01 -3.45 7.79
CA ILE A 5 -57.25 -3.36 6.35
C ILE A 5 -56.45 -2.21 5.72
N ILE A 6 -56.42 -1.04 6.36
CA ILE A 6 -55.68 0.13 5.88
C ILE A 6 -54.17 -0.16 5.84
N LEU A 7 -53.61 -0.74 6.92
CA LEU A 7 -52.20 -1.07 6.99
C LEU A 7 -51.79 -2.14 5.97
N THR A 8 -52.63 -3.17 5.76
CA THR A 8 -52.37 -4.20 4.75
C THR A 8 -52.42 -3.61 3.33
N GLY A 9 -53.38 -2.72 3.04
CA GLY A 9 -53.48 -2.06 1.74
C GLY A 9 -52.24 -1.21 1.42
N ILE A 10 -51.79 -0.42 2.38
CA ILE A 10 -50.58 0.41 2.23
C ILE A 10 -49.34 -0.47 1.99
N ALA A 11 -49.17 -1.53 2.78
CA ALA A 11 -48.04 -2.46 2.61
C ALA A 11 -48.04 -3.13 1.23
N LEU A 12 -49.21 -3.50 0.72
CA LEU A 12 -49.35 -4.15 -0.58
C LEU A 12 -49.02 -3.18 -1.73
N VAL A 13 -49.47 -1.93 -1.64
CA VAL A 13 -49.15 -0.87 -2.62
C VAL A 13 -47.65 -0.60 -2.65
N PHE A 14 -47.01 -0.38 -1.49
CA PHE A 14 -45.56 -0.16 -1.44
C PHE A 14 -44.76 -1.40 -1.86
N GLY A 15 -45.21 -2.60 -1.50
CA GLY A 15 -44.58 -3.85 -1.91
C GLY A 15 -44.60 -4.05 -3.42
N VAL A 16 -45.75 -3.79 -4.07
CA VAL A 16 -45.88 -3.83 -5.53
C VAL A 16 -45.01 -2.75 -6.18
N LEU A 17 -45.00 -1.53 -5.64
CA LEU A 17 -44.16 -0.44 -6.13
C LEU A 17 -42.66 -0.82 -6.08
N ILE A 18 -42.19 -1.34 -4.95
CA ILE A 18 -40.79 -1.77 -4.77
C ILE A 18 -40.47 -2.93 -5.72
N TYR A 19 -41.37 -3.91 -5.89
CA TYR A 19 -41.18 -5.02 -6.84
C TYR A 19 -40.99 -4.51 -8.26
N PHE A 20 -41.83 -3.58 -8.72
CA PHE A 20 -41.70 -3.01 -10.06
C PHE A 20 -40.44 -2.17 -10.22
N VAL A 21 -40.09 -1.32 -9.25
CA VAL A 21 -38.84 -0.54 -9.29
C VAL A 21 -37.63 -1.46 -9.34
N ASN A 22 -37.58 -2.49 -8.50
CA ASN A 22 -36.50 -3.47 -8.45
C ASN A 22 -36.36 -4.22 -9.79
N LYS A 23 -37.48 -4.61 -10.40
CA LYS A 23 -37.49 -5.31 -11.70
C LYS A 23 -37.17 -4.43 -12.90
N LEU A 24 -37.56 -3.15 -12.86
CA LEU A 24 -37.39 -2.20 -13.98
C LEU A 24 -36.02 -1.52 -13.98
N VAL A 25 -35.42 -1.32 -12.80
CA VAL A 25 -34.08 -0.73 -12.71
C VAL A 25 -33.04 -1.84 -12.91
N PRO A 26 -32.25 -1.82 -13.99
CA PRO A 26 -31.21 -2.82 -14.20
C PRO A 26 -30.21 -2.78 -13.03
N HIS A 27 -30.03 -3.92 -12.36
CA HIS A 27 -29.15 -4.05 -11.19
C HIS A 27 -27.67 -3.78 -11.48
N LYS A 28 -27.27 -3.77 -12.75
CA LYS A 28 -25.87 -3.61 -13.15
C LYS A 28 -25.70 -2.36 -14.01
N VAL A 29 -25.26 -1.28 -13.37
CA VAL A 29 -24.78 -0.08 -14.07
C VAL A 29 -23.44 -0.45 -14.72
N LYS A 30 -23.29 -0.29 -16.03
CA LYS A 30 -22.09 -0.70 -16.80
C LYS A 30 -20.75 -0.23 -16.20
N GLY A 31 -20.74 0.92 -15.51
CA GLY A 31 -19.53 1.43 -14.82
C GLY A 31 -19.13 0.64 -13.56
N VAL A 32 -20.09 -0.01 -12.90
CA VAL A 32 -19.84 -0.83 -11.71
C VAL A 32 -19.35 -2.23 -12.12
N GLU A 33 -19.85 -2.78 -13.22
CA GLU A 33 -19.46 -4.11 -13.72
C GLU A 33 -17.95 -4.22 -13.97
N LYS A 34 -17.35 -3.25 -14.68
CA LYS A 34 -15.89 -3.22 -14.89
C LYS A 34 -15.10 -3.03 -13.59
N THR A 35 -15.68 -2.28 -12.64
CA THR A 35 -15.06 -2.08 -11.32
C THR A 35 -15.07 -3.37 -10.50
N GLU A 36 -16.17 -4.13 -10.52
CA GLU A 36 -16.29 -5.44 -9.88
C GLU A 36 -15.33 -6.46 -10.50
N GLU A 37 -15.22 -6.46 -11.83
CA GLU A 37 -14.27 -7.31 -12.56
C GLU A 37 -12.83 -7.08 -12.08
N ILE A 38 -12.36 -5.82 -12.12
CA ILE A 38 -11.00 -5.48 -11.64
C ILE A 38 -10.86 -5.77 -10.14
N ALA A 39 -11.88 -5.44 -9.33
CA ALA A 39 -11.85 -5.69 -7.89
C ALA A 39 -11.74 -7.18 -7.55
N SER A 40 -12.28 -8.07 -8.38
CA SER A 40 -12.17 -9.52 -8.21
C SER A 40 -10.78 -10.10 -8.50
N ILE A 41 -9.95 -9.36 -9.24
CA ILE A 41 -8.55 -9.71 -9.51
C ILE A 41 -7.65 -9.19 -8.38
N LEU A 42 -8.05 -8.10 -7.71
CA LEU A 42 -7.33 -7.54 -6.58
C LEU A 42 -7.49 -8.42 -5.31
N PRO A 43 -6.53 -8.40 -4.37
CA PRO A 43 -6.49 -9.31 -3.23
C PRO A 43 -7.54 -9.03 -2.13
N GLY A 44 -8.35 -7.97 -2.23
CA GLY A 44 -9.40 -7.64 -1.26
C GLY A 44 -8.93 -7.21 0.14
N MET A 45 -7.61 -7.18 0.43
CA MET A 45 -7.06 -6.91 1.76
C MET A 45 -7.18 -5.46 2.25
N ASN A 46 -7.50 -4.51 1.37
CA ASN A 46 -7.68 -3.08 1.72
C ASN A 46 -6.50 -2.46 2.51
N CYS A 47 -5.26 -2.84 2.19
CA CYS A 47 -4.06 -2.43 2.96
C CYS A 47 -3.58 -0.99 2.72
N GLY A 48 -4.09 -0.30 1.69
CA GLY A 48 -3.74 1.10 1.40
C GLY A 48 -2.38 1.34 0.75
N ALA A 49 -1.59 0.30 0.44
CA ALA A 49 -0.24 0.46 -0.12
C ALA A 49 -0.20 1.22 -1.47
N CYS A 50 -1.26 1.09 -2.28
CA CYS A 50 -1.41 1.83 -3.54
C CYS A 50 -1.99 3.26 -3.38
N GLY A 51 -2.15 3.75 -2.14
CA GLY A 51 -2.68 5.09 -1.85
C GLY A 51 -4.20 5.23 -1.87
N HIS A 52 -4.94 4.12 -1.95
CA HIS A 52 -6.41 4.09 -1.97
C HIS A 52 -6.96 3.38 -0.72
N PRO A 53 -8.12 3.78 -0.18
CA PRO A 53 -8.64 3.24 1.09
C PRO A 53 -9.06 1.77 1.02
N GLY A 54 -9.18 1.19 -0.18
CA GLY A 54 -9.50 -0.22 -0.36
C GLY A 54 -9.33 -0.69 -1.80
N CYS A 55 -9.35 -2.00 -2.01
CA CYS A 55 -9.21 -2.64 -3.32
C CYS A 55 -10.34 -2.24 -4.27
N PHE A 56 -11.59 -2.14 -3.78
CA PHE A 56 -12.71 -1.68 -4.61
C PHE A 56 -12.57 -0.22 -5.04
N ALA A 57 -12.15 0.65 -4.10
CA ALA A 57 -11.87 2.06 -4.42
C ALA A 57 -10.71 2.21 -5.42
N TYR A 58 -9.69 1.35 -5.30
CA TYR A 58 -8.59 1.30 -6.26
C TYR A 58 -9.04 0.79 -7.63
N ALA A 59 -9.85 -0.27 -7.69
CA ALA A 59 -10.46 -0.75 -8.93
C ALA A 59 -11.28 0.35 -9.62
N GLN A 60 -12.04 1.13 -8.85
CA GLN A 60 -12.80 2.26 -9.38
C GLN A 60 -11.90 3.39 -9.92
N ALA A 61 -10.73 3.59 -9.31
CA ALA A 61 -9.75 4.54 -9.84
C ALA A 61 -9.13 4.02 -11.15
N LEU A 62 -8.82 2.73 -11.22
CA LEU A 62 -8.29 2.06 -12.40
C LEU A 62 -9.28 2.06 -13.58
N THR A 63 -10.59 1.93 -13.34
CA THR A 63 -11.59 2.05 -14.41
C THR A 63 -11.63 3.45 -15.03
N LYS A 64 -11.36 4.49 -14.22
CA LYS A 64 -11.29 5.88 -14.69
C LYS A 64 -9.96 6.20 -15.39
N ASN A 65 -8.87 5.61 -14.92
CA ASN A 65 -7.53 5.79 -15.49
C ASN A 65 -6.69 4.52 -15.31
N ALA A 66 -6.54 3.74 -16.38
CA ALA A 66 -5.80 2.48 -16.37
C ALA A 66 -4.30 2.70 -16.08
N ASP A 67 -3.70 3.78 -16.57
CA ASP A 67 -2.25 4.09 -16.42
C ASP A 67 -1.83 4.28 -14.95
N LEU A 68 -2.80 4.47 -14.06
CA LEU A 68 -2.54 4.55 -12.63
C LEU A 68 -1.83 3.29 -12.10
N ILE A 69 -2.08 2.12 -12.70
CA ILE A 69 -1.42 0.87 -12.32
C ILE A 69 0.10 0.93 -12.51
N LEU A 70 0.58 1.70 -13.49
CA LEU A 70 2.01 1.87 -13.78
C LEU A 70 2.70 2.76 -12.74
N LYS A 71 1.95 3.67 -12.12
CA LYS A 71 2.46 4.61 -11.11
C LYS A 71 2.38 4.05 -9.70
N THR A 72 1.24 3.47 -9.35
CA THR A 72 0.93 2.97 -8.00
C THR A 72 0.49 1.50 -8.05
N PRO A 73 1.38 0.57 -8.44
CA PRO A 73 0.99 -0.81 -8.63
C PRO A 73 0.54 -1.50 -7.34
N CYS A 74 -0.34 -2.50 -7.49
CA CYS A 74 -0.65 -3.42 -6.42
C CYS A 74 0.50 -4.44 -6.29
N THR A 75 1.38 -4.23 -5.32
CA THR A 75 2.57 -5.09 -5.14
C THR A 75 2.23 -6.55 -4.86
N VAL A 76 1.04 -6.84 -4.34
CA VAL A 76 0.59 -8.21 -4.08
C VAL A 76 0.24 -8.92 -5.39
N VAL A 77 -0.51 -8.25 -6.27
CA VAL A 77 -0.84 -8.81 -7.60
C VAL A 77 0.41 -8.95 -8.45
N LEU A 78 1.38 -8.04 -8.33
CA LEU A 78 2.67 -8.17 -9.04
C LEU A 78 3.49 -9.42 -8.65
N GLN A 79 3.17 -10.10 -7.55
CA GLN A 79 3.82 -11.37 -7.20
C GLN A 79 3.09 -12.59 -7.80
N ASP A 80 1.91 -12.40 -8.37
CA ASP A 80 1.08 -13.45 -8.96
C ASP A 80 1.02 -13.27 -10.48
N THR A 81 1.66 -14.17 -11.22
CA THR A 81 1.71 -14.12 -12.68
C THR A 81 0.32 -14.20 -13.31
N GLU A 82 -0.57 -15.03 -12.76
CA GLU A 82 -1.93 -15.15 -13.29
C GLU A 82 -2.75 -13.87 -13.01
N GLY A 83 -2.60 -13.32 -11.80
CA GLY A 83 -3.21 -12.05 -11.41
C GLY A 83 -2.78 -10.90 -12.31
N VAL A 84 -1.49 -10.82 -12.69
CA VAL A 84 -0.98 -9.82 -13.63
C VAL A 84 -1.62 -9.97 -15.01
N GLU A 85 -1.62 -11.17 -15.60
CA GLU A 85 -2.22 -11.40 -16.92
C GLU A 85 -3.72 -11.05 -16.98
N ARG A 86 -4.45 -11.41 -15.91
CA ARG A 86 -5.88 -11.07 -15.80
C ARG A 86 -6.07 -9.56 -15.70
N LEU A 87 -5.22 -8.87 -14.94
CA LEU A 87 -5.28 -7.43 -14.77
C LEU A 87 -4.91 -6.68 -16.06
N GLU A 88 -3.90 -7.15 -16.80
CA GLU A 88 -3.54 -6.63 -18.13
C GLU A 88 -4.73 -6.69 -19.08
N LYS A 89 -5.41 -7.84 -19.16
CA LYS A 89 -6.59 -8.04 -20.02
C LYS A 89 -7.74 -7.11 -19.63
N ALA A 90 -8.01 -6.96 -18.33
CA ALA A 90 -9.12 -6.13 -17.83
C ALA A 90 -8.86 -4.61 -18.03
N LEU A 91 -7.59 -4.18 -17.93
CA LEU A 91 -7.19 -2.78 -18.07
C LEU A 91 -6.83 -2.38 -19.49
N GLY A 92 -6.41 -3.33 -20.34
CA GLY A 92 -5.92 -3.08 -21.69
C GLY A 92 -4.53 -2.43 -21.71
N VAL A 93 -3.70 -2.67 -20.70
CA VAL A 93 -2.33 -2.14 -20.59
C VAL A 93 -1.33 -3.28 -20.43
N THR A 94 -0.09 -3.05 -20.86
CA THR A 94 1.02 -3.99 -20.66
C THR A 94 1.68 -3.76 -19.30
N LEU A 95 1.81 -4.80 -18.50
CA LEU A 95 2.41 -4.80 -17.17
C LEU A 95 3.65 -5.68 -17.15
N ASP A 96 4.82 -5.08 -16.99
CA ASP A 96 6.04 -5.82 -16.71
C ASP A 96 6.28 -5.84 -15.19
N ALA A 97 6.00 -6.98 -14.57
CA ALA A 97 6.17 -7.16 -13.12
C ALA A 97 7.61 -6.94 -12.65
N SER A 98 8.60 -7.17 -13.51
CA SER A 98 10.02 -7.02 -13.15
C SER A 98 10.43 -5.54 -13.08
N GLU A 99 10.05 -4.75 -14.08
CA GLU A 99 10.31 -3.30 -14.14
C GLU A 99 9.50 -2.51 -13.10
N MET A 100 8.31 -3.02 -12.75
CA MET A 100 7.45 -2.41 -11.75
C MET A 100 7.80 -2.81 -10.31
N SER A 101 8.73 -3.76 -10.14
CA SER A 101 9.18 -4.18 -8.82
C SER A 101 9.98 -3.06 -8.17
N LYS A 102 9.68 -2.77 -6.91
CA LYS A 102 10.40 -1.77 -6.11
C LYS A 102 11.00 -2.44 -4.88
N LYS A 103 12.12 -1.92 -4.39
CA LYS A 103 12.81 -2.44 -3.21
C LYS A 103 13.03 -1.31 -2.19
N ALA A 104 12.83 -1.64 -0.92
CA ALA A 104 13.11 -0.71 0.17
C ALA A 104 14.61 -0.71 0.46
N LEU A 105 15.18 0.48 0.67
CA LEU A 105 16.57 0.72 1.03
C LEU A 105 16.64 1.68 2.21
N ILE A 106 17.78 1.68 2.88
CA ILE A 106 18.05 2.57 4.00
C ILE A 106 18.92 3.72 3.54
N HIS A 107 18.74 4.88 4.18
CA HIS A 107 19.46 6.09 3.80
C HIS A 107 20.98 5.94 4.00
N CYS A 108 21.75 6.08 2.91
CA CYS A 108 23.21 5.94 2.91
C CYS A 108 23.65 4.55 3.40
N ASN A 109 24.06 4.44 4.66
CA ASN A 109 24.38 3.18 5.35
C ASN A 109 23.56 3.01 6.64
N GLY A 110 22.72 3.98 6.98
CA GLY A 110 21.88 3.98 8.18
C GLY A 110 22.63 4.05 9.52
N ASN A 111 23.96 4.01 9.54
CA ASN A 111 24.75 4.02 10.78
C ASN A 111 25.26 5.41 11.14
N SER A 112 25.40 5.69 12.44
CA SER A 112 25.97 6.92 12.97
C SER A 112 26.31 6.76 14.46
N GLU A 113 27.26 7.57 14.94
CA GLU A 113 27.66 7.65 16.35
C GLU A 113 26.46 7.90 17.27
N VAL A 114 26.46 7.26 18.44
CA VAL A 114 25.45 7.47 19.48
C VAL A 114 25.86 8.68 20.32
N ILE A 115 24.95 9.64 20.49
CA ILE A 115 25.21 10.88 21.24
C ILE A 115 24.79 10.79 22.71
N TYR A 116 23.87 9.88 23.05
CA TYR A 116 23.49 9.55 24.43
C TYR A 116 22.80 8.18 24.49
N ASN A 117 22.76 7.56 25.66
CA ASN A 117 22.05 6.31 25.87
C ASN A 117 20.55 6.54 26.01
N TYR A 118 19.77 5.95 25.11
CA TYR A 118 18.31 6.02 25.17
C TYR A 118 17.74 4.87 26.01
N SER A 119 16.93 5.20 27.02
CA SER A 119 16.26 4.23 27.91
C SER A 119 14.73 4.41 27.95
N GLY A 120 14.15 5.07 26.95
CA GLY A 120 12.71 5.29 26.84
C GLY A 120 11.96 4.14 26.16
N VAL A 121 10.76 4.44 25.65
CA VAL A 121 9.92 3.50 24.90
C VAL A 121 10.68 2.94 23.70
N ARG A 122 10.77 1.61 23.61
CA ARG A 122 11.58 0.91 22.59
C ARG A 122 10.91 0.86 21.20
N THR A 123 10.55 2.02 20.66
CA THR A 123 10.06 2.18 19.29
C THR A 123 10.81 3.30 18.58
N CYS A 124 11.04 3.18 17.28
CA CYS A 124 11.64 4.22 16.46
C CYS A 124 10.82 5.51 16.52
N LYS A 125 9.49 5.40 16.54
CA LYS A 125 8.58 6.55 16.72
C LYS A 125 8.81 7.26 18.05
N GLY A 126 8.86 6.52 19.17
CA GLY A 126 9.06 7.09 20.50
C GLY A 126 10.45 7.71 20.65
N ALA A 127 11.49 6.97 20.26
CA ALA A 127 12.86 7.45 20.34
C ALA A 127 13.09 8.70 19.47
N ALA A 128 12.46 8.77 18.30
CA ALA A 128 12.65 9.89 17.39
C ALA A 128 11.96 11.18 17.84
N GLN A 129 10.99 11.13 18.76
CA GLN A 129 10.41 12.34 19.35
C GLN A 129 11.43 13.13 20.18
N LEU A 130 12.45 12.45 20.72
CA LEU A 130 13.55 13.09 21.42
C LEU A 130 14.68 13.36 20.43
N LEU A 131 14.78 14.61 19.97
CA LEU A 131 15.90 15.09 19.13
C LEU A 131 16.13 14.27 17.83
N SER A 132 15.07 13.74 17.20
CA SER A 132 15.19 12.85 16.03
C SER A 132 15.94 11.55 16.31
N GLY A 133 16.01 11.15 17.60
CA GLY A 133 16.66 9.95 18.08
C GLY A 133 17.98 10.24 18.79
N TYR A 134 18.70 9.16 19.11
CA TYR A 134 19.91 9.19 19.94
C TYR A 134 21.21 9.03 19.13
N LYS A 135 21.13 9.15 17.80
CA LYS A 135 22.28 9.10 16.90
C LYS A 135 22.61 10.51 16.41
N LYS A 136 23.89 10.77 16.15
CA LYS A 136 24.42 12.06 15.69
C LYS A 136 23.81 12.50 14.37
N CYS A 137 23.65 11.58 13.43
CA CYS A 137 22.95 11.83 12.17
C CYS A 137 21.44 11.67 12.36
N PRO A 138 20.61 12.69 12.06
CA PRO A 138 19.16 12.62 12.22
C PRO A 138 18.49 11.59 11.28
N TYR A 139 19.15 11.26 10.16
CA TYR A 139 18.68 10.27 9.18
C TYR A 139 19.16 8.84 9.48
N ALA A 140 20.00 8.64 10.50
CA ALA A 140 20.50 7.31 10.83
C ALA A 140 19.38 6.42 11.40
N CYS A 141 19.37 5.15 10.99
CA CYS A 141 18.47 4.13 11.50
C CYS A 141 18.64 4.01 13.02
N LEU A 142 17.54 4.03 13.77
CA LEU A 142 17.57 3.87 15.23
C LEU A 142 17.70 2.41 15.65
N GLY A 143 17.33 1.45 14.80
CA GLY A 143 17.49 0.02 15.12
C GLY A 143 16.49 -0.54 16.11
N LEU A 144 15.38 0.17 16.37
CA LEU A 144 14.36 -0.27 17.34
C LEU A 144 13.28 -1.16 16.74
N GLY A 145 13.25 -1.36 15.41
CA GLY A 145 12.49 -2.45 14.79
C GLY A 145 11.05 -2.14 14.38
N ASP A 146 10.52 -0.92 14.48
CA ASP A 146 9.15 -0.62 14.01
C ASP A 146 8.90 -1.08 12.56
N CYS A 147 9.91 -0.98 11.68
CA CYS A 147 9.82 -1.46 10.31
C CYS A 147 9.78 -3.00 10.18
N LEU A 148 10.39 -3.73 11.11
CA LEU A 148 10.37 -5.20 11.18
C LEU A 148 8.93 -5.67 11.45
N GLU A 149 8.28 -5.07 12.46
CA GLU A 149 6.95 -5.44 12.92
C GLU A 149 5.86 -5.25 11.86
N VAL A 150 5.99 -4.21 11.01
CA VAL A 150 5.00 -3.91 9.96
C VAL A 150 5.26 -4.62 8.64
N CYS A 151 6.35 -5.39 8.50
CA CYS A 151 6.71 -6.02 7.23
C CYS A 151 5.94 -7.35 7.03
N PRO A 152 4.96 -7.43 6.10
CA PRO A 152 4.17 -8.65 5.93
C PRO A 152 4.97 -9.81 5.32
N GLN A 153 6.10 -9.51 4.65
CA GLN A 153 6.95 -10.50 3.99
C GLN A 153 8.14 -10.94 4.85
N GLY A 154 8.33 -10.33 6.03
CA GLY A 154 9.52 -10.59 6.85
C GLY A 154 10.83 -10.25 6.14
N ALA A 155 10.82 -9.25 5.25
CA ALA A 155 11.96 -8.86 4.43
C ALA A 155 12.98 -8.00 5.16
N ILE A 156 12.76 -7.66 6.43
CA ILE A 156 13.61 -6.72 7.19
C ILE A 156 14.26 -7.48 8.35
N SER A 157 15.51 -7.17 8.65
CA SER A 157 16.23 -7.66 9.83
C SER A 157 17.05 -6.51 10.45
N ILE A 158 17.37 -6.57 11.74
CA ILE A 158 18.27 -5.58 12.38
C ILE A 158 19.63 -6.23 12.60
N LYS A 159 20.69 -5.63 12.05
CA LYS A 159 22.06 -6.09 12.30
C LYS A 159 22.46 -5.79 13.75
N PRO A 160 22.90 -6.79 14.52
CA PRO A 160 23.28 -6.57 15.92
C PRO A 160 24.56 -5.73 16.07
N GLU A 161 25.44 -5.74 15.05
CA GLU A 161 26.73 -5.02 15.08
C GLU A 161 26.57 -3.49 15.15
N ASN A 162 25.59 -2.94 14.43
CA ASN A 162 25.43 -1.49 14.26
C ASN A 162 24.00 -0.99 14.53
N GLY A 163 23.07 -1.90 14.84
CA GLY A 163 21.66 -1.59 15.05
C GLY A 163 21.01 -0.96 13.82
N VAL A 164 21.43 -1.35 12.62
CA VAL A 164 20.86 -0.85 11.38
C VAL A 164 19.95 -1.91 10.78
N ALA A 165 18.78 -1.50 10.30
CA ALA A 165 17.91 -2.38 9.55
C ALA A 165 18.60 -2.84 8.24
N VAL A 166 18.23 -4.00 7.72
CA VAL A 166 18.71 -4.52 6.43
C VAL A 166 17.53 -5.15 5.74
N VAL A 167 17.36 -4.81 4.47
CA VAL A 167 16.27 -5.31 3.64
C VAL A 167 16.81 -6.44 2.77
N ASP A 168 16.14 -7.59 2.82
CA ASP A 168 16.33 -8.71 1.91
C ASP A 168 15.62 -8.38 0.58
N PRO A 169 16.37 -8.15 -0.52
CA PRO A 169 15.78 -7.76 -1.79
C PRO A 169 14.92 -8.87 -2.39
N GLU A 170 15.18 -10.14 -2.10
CA GLU A 170 14.41 -11.26 -2.65
C GLU A 170 13.00 -11.31 -2.05
N LYS A 171 12.89 -11.00 -0.75
CA LYS A 171 11.60 -10.98 -0.05
C LYS A 171 10.87 -9.64 -0.15
N CYS A 172 11.57 -8.56 -0.46
CA CYS A 172 10.98 -7.24 -0.48
C CYS A 172 10.09 -7.04 -1.71
N THR A 173 8.79 -6.82 -1.49
CA THR A 173 7.82 -6.54 -2.57
C THR A 173 7.66 -5.06 -2.88
N GLY A 174 8.33 -4.18 -2.13
CA GLY A 174 8.24 -2.73 -2.34
C GLY A 174 6.93 -2.08 -1.87
N CYS A 175 6.14 -2.75 -1.02
CA CYS A 175 4.84 -2.25 -0.55
C CYS A 175 4.89 -0.93 0.25
N GLY A 176 6.05 -0.55 0.77
CA GLY A 176 6.28 0.74 1.44
C GLY A 176 5.69 0.92 2.83
N LEU A 177 5.06 -0.10 3.42
CA LEU A 177 4.53 -0.05 4.79
C LEU A 177 5.62 0.32 5.82
N CYS A 178 6.84 -0.22 5.66
CA CYS A 178 7.97 0.12 6.51
C CYS A 178 8.37 1.60 6.43
N LEU A 179 8.20 2.25 5.27
CA LEU A 179 8.47 3.68 5.12
C LEU A 179 7.38 4.55 5.73
N ALA A 180 6.11 4.15 5.57
CA ALA A 180 4.99 4.84 6.21
C ALA A 180 5.15 4.85 7.74
N GLU A 181 5.68 3.76 8.29
CA GLU A 181 5.99 3.64 9.71
C GLU A 181 7.24 4.44 10.12
N CYS A 182 8.21 4.58 9.21
CA CYS A 182 9.44 5.33 9.40
C CYS A 182 9.22 6.86 9.25
N ARG A 183 8.56 7.47 10.24
CA ARG A 183 8.16 8.90 10.30
C ARG A 183 9.26 9.93 9.99
N TYR A 184 10.54 9.58 10.11
CA TYR A 184 11.68 10.47 9.86
C TYR A 184 12.48 10.09 8.59
N ARG A 185 11.86 9.35 7.65
CA ARG A 185 12.40 9.06 6.31
C ARG A 185 13.84 8.53 6.31
N ARG A 186 14.15 7.62 7.23
CA ARG A 186 15.47 6.98 7.35
C ARG A 186 15.68 5.86 6.32
N GLY A 187 14.70 5.64 5.45
CA GLY A 187 14.78 4.76 4.29
C GLY A 187 13.95 5.32 3.14
N TYR A 188 14.09 4.72 1.97
CA TYR A 188 13.43 5.10 0.73
C TYR A 188 13.12 3.86 -0.12
N ILE A 189 12.24 3.97 -1.11
CA ILE A 189 11.95 2.92 -2.06
C ILE A 189 12.57 3.31 -3.39
N VAL A 190 13.23 2.36 -4.04
CA VAL A 190 13.76 2.51 -5.40
C VAL A 190 13.12 1.50 -6.33
N ARG A 191 13.11 1.80 -7.63
CA ARG A 191 12.84 0.79 -8.65
C ARG A 191 13.93 -0.28 -8.59
N GLY A 192 13.52 -1.55 -8.63
CA GLY A 192 14.43 -2.68 -8.59
C GLY A 192 14.99 -2.95 -9.97
N HIS A 193 16.28 -2.68 -10.19
CA HIS A 193 17.00 -3.27 -11.31
C HIS A 193 17.62 -4.61 -10.87
N LYS A 194 17.69 -5.58 -11.78
CA LYS A 194 18.22 -6.95 -11.54
C LYS A 194 19.67 -6.98 -11.03
N GLU A 195 20.40 -5.86 -11.03
CA GLU A 195 21.81 -5.79 -10.62
C GLU A 195 22.05 -4.81 -9.46
N SER A 196 22.40 -5.41 -8.32
CA SER A 196 23.40 -4.98 -7.34
C SER A 196 22.95 -4.34 -6.00
N PRO A 197 23.51 -4.82 -4.86
CA PRO A 197 23.41 -4.16 -3.57
C PRO A 197 24.20 -2.85 -3.62
N GLN A 198 23.57 -1.74 -3.22
CA GLN A 198 24.13 -0.38 -3.26
C GLN A 198 24.16 0.26 -4.65
N HIS A 199 23.00 0.31 -5.33
CA HIS A 199 22.82 1.27 -6.41
C HIS A 199 22.94 2.70 -5.84
N LYS A 200 23.82 3.52 -6.43
CA LYS A 200 23.86 4.96 -6.18
C LYS A 200 22.54 5.52 -6.70
N THR A 201 21.62 5.85 -5.80
CA THR A 201 20.37 6.52 -6.14
C THR A 201 20.68 7.80 -6.90
N THR A 202 20.26 7.85 -8.16
CA THR A 202 20.25 9.10 -8.92
C THR A 202 19.05 9.93 -8.45
N SER A 203 19.06 11.24 -8.71
CA SER A 203 17.92 12.12 -8.38
C SER A 203 16.64 11.72 -9.10
N GLU A 204 16.74 10.93 -10.18
CA GLU A 204 15.62 10.45 -10.99
C GLU A 204 14.93 9.23 -10.35
N ASP A 205 15.63 8.46 -9.50
CA ASP A 205 15.11 7.25 -8.82
C ASP A 205 14.24 7.56 -7.58
N MET A 206 14.26 8.82 -7.11
CA MET A 206 13.53 9.28 -5.93
C MET A 206 12.05 9.57 -6.22
N GLU A 207 11.33 8.63 -6.83
CA GLU A 207 9.90 8.77 -7.04
C GLU A 207 9.13 8.32 -5.78
N TYR A 208 8.47 9.28 -5.13
CA TYR A 208 7.56 9.16 -3.97
C TYR A 208 8.18 9.18 -2.57
N GLY A 209 8.71 10.34 -2.20
CA GLY A 209 8.52 10.82 -0.82
C GLY A 209 7.13 11.41 -0.67
N ILE A 210 6.13 10.62 -0.26
CA ILE A 210 4.78 11.12 0.09
C ILE A 210 4.96 12.27 1.10
N LEU A 211 4.84 13.50 0.61
CA LEU A 211 4.75 14.68 1.46
C LEU A 211 3.35 14.64 2.09
N PRO A 212 3.19 14.68 3.43
CA PRO A 212 1.95 15.19 3.95
C PRO A 212 1.83 16.62 3.42
N LYS A 213 0.84 16.87 2.56
CA LYS A 213 0.43 18.23 2.28
C LYS A 213 0.03 18.85 3.62
N SER A 214 0.79 19.85 4.05
CA SER A 214 0.39 20.80 5.08
C SER A 214 -0.92 21.47 4.68
#